data_AF-A0AAW2DA06-F1
#
_entry.id   AF-A0AAW2DA06-F1
#
_cell.length_a   1.000
_cell.length_b   1.000
_cell.length_c   1.000
_cell.angle_alpha   90.00
_cell.angle_beta   90.00
_cell.angle_gamma   90.00
#
_symmetry.space_group_name_H-M   'P 1'
#
loop_
_entity.id
_entity.type
_entity.pdbx_description
1 polymer ?
#
loop_
_entity_poly.entity_id
_entity_poly.type
_entity_poly.pdbx_seq_one_letter_code
_entity_poly.pdbx_strand_id
1 'polypeptide(L)'
;MLCPAVIVELDALLIVNLLTGDYSAARHLSPLVDDCRALLIRIPQYQVKHCYREANDAMASCGAKMKDDFVVFDSPPAFVLSSVAQDAANYVYLRNCRGSAHTFEF
;
A
#
# COMPACT_ATOMS: atom_id res chain seq x y z
N MET A 1 -9.27 -26.55 -6.56
CA MET A 1 -8.89 -25.72 -5.40
C MET A 1 -8.45 -24.38 -5.95
N LEU A 2 -9.30 -23.34 -5.84
CA LEU A 2 -8.95 -22.00 -6.29
C LEU A 2 -8.10 -21.38 -5.18
N CYS A 3 -6.78 -21.26 -5.39
CA CYS A 3 -5.97 -20.44 -4.50
C CYS A 3 -6.51 -19.01 -4.58
N PRO A 4 -6.86 -18.36 -3.46
CA PRO A 4 -7.32 -16.98 -3.52
C PRO A 4 -6.18 -16.09 -4.02
N ALA A 5 -6.47 -15.26 -5.01
CA ALA A 5 -5.54 -14.24 -5.46
C ALA A 5 -5.31 -13.22 -4.35
N VAL A 6 -4.04 -12.95 -4.02
CA VAL A 6 -3.67 -11.94 -3.01
C VAL A 6 -3.58 -10.58 -3.68
N ILE A 7 -4.32 -9.60 -3.17
CA ILE A 7 -4.20 -8.21 -3.62
C ILE A 7 -3.32 -7.46 -2.62
N VAL A 8 -2.24 -6.87 -3.11
CA VAL A 8 -1.31 -6.05 -2.33
C VAL A 8 -1.56 -4.58 -2.69
N GLU A 9 -2.10 -3.82 -1.76
CA GLU A 9 -2.44 -2.41 -1.98
C GLU A 9 -1.44 -1.48 -1.27
N LEU A 10 -0.90 -0.51 -2.02
CA LEU A 10 0.13 0.41 -1.53
C LEU A 10 -0.25 1.86 -1.82
N ASP A 11 -0.09 2.76 -0.85
CA ASP A 11 -0.26 4.23 -1.04
C ASP A 11 1.06 4.89 -1.51
N ALA A 12 1.72 4.25 -2.48
CA ALA A 12 2.97 4.74 -3.07
C ALA A 12 3.08 4.32 -4.54
N LEU A 13 2.56 5.15 -5.45
CA LEU A 13 2.52 4.85 -6.89
C LEU A 13 3.90 4.50 -7.48
N LEU A 14 4.95 5.21 -7.05
CA LEU A 14 6.32 4.93 -7.49
C LEU A 14 6.74 3.48 -7.16
N ILE A 15 6.41 3.00 -5.95
CA ILE A 15 6.76 1.65 -5.51
C ILE A 15 5.92 0.61 -6.25
N VAL A 16 4.63 0.87 -6.47
CA VAL A 16 3.77 0.01 -7.28
C VAL A 16 4.33 -0.16 -8.69
N ASN A 17 4.75 0.94 -9.32
CA ASN A 17 5.36 0.91 -10.65
C ASN A 17 6.70 0.16 -10.64
N LEU A 18 7.52 0.33 -9.59
CA LEU A 18 8.78 -0.40 -9.42
C LEU A 18 8.59 -1.89 -9.16
N LEU A 19 7.46 -2.34 -8.64
CA LEU A 19 7.17 -3.77 -8.40
C LEU A 19 6.50 -4.45 -9.59
N THR A 20 5.79 -3.68 -10.43
CA THR A 20 4.99 -4.20 -11.55
C THR A 20 5.65 -4.02 -12.92
N GLY A 21 6.61 -3.09 -13.08
CA GLY A 21 7.26 -2.81 -14.36
C GLY A 21 8.80 -2.73 -14.27
N ASP A 22 9.48 -2.63 -15.41
CA ASP A 22 10.95 -2.59 -15.51
C ASP A 22 11.50 -1.16 -15.38
N TYR A 23 11.25 -0.52 -14.23
CA TYR A 23 11.59 0.89 -14.02
C TYR A 23 13.02 1.06 -13.47
N SER A 24 13.96 1.52 -14.31
CA SER A 24 15.38 1.69 -13.95
C SER A 24 15.71 2.95 -13.13
N ALA A 25 14.71 3.81 -12.87
CA ALA A 25 14.93 5.15 -12.34
C ALA A 25 15.31 5.19 -10.84
N ALA A 26 15.12 4.10 -10.09
CA ALA A 26 15.38 4.06 -8.65
C ALA A 26 16.43 3.01 -8.27
N ARG A 27 17.61 3.05 -8.91
CA ARG A 27 18.71 2.10 -8.68
C ARG A 27 19.12 2.00 -7.20
N HIS A 28 18.96 3.08 -6.42
CA HIS A 28 19.27 3.07 -4.98
C HIS A 28 18.28 2.24 -4.15
N LEU A 29 17.06 2.03 -4.65
CA LEU A 29 16.03 1.21 -4.02
C LEU A 29 16.04 -0.24 -4.52
N SER A 30 16.92 -0.57 -5.49
CA SER A 30 16.90 -1.87 -6.15
C SER A 30 17.00 -3.07 -5.20
N PRO A 31 17.85 -3.07 -4.14
CA PRO A 31 17.95 -4.26 -3.28
C PRO A 31 16.61 -4.56 -2.58
N LEU A 32 15.93 -3.53 -2.08
CA LEU A 32 14.65 -3.69 -1.40
C LEU A 32 13.52 -4.07 -2.37
N VAL A 33 13.53 -3.51 -3.58
CA VAL A 33 12.56 -3.84 -4.62
C VAL A 33 12.74 -5.28 -5.11
N ASP A 34 13.98 -5.72 -5.27
CA ASP A 34 14.31 -7.09 -5.68
C ASP A 34 13.89 -8.11 -4.62
N ASP A 35 14.14 -7.82 -3.33
CA ASP A 35 13.67 -8.63 -2.21
C ASP A 35 12.14 -8.72 -2.19
N CYS A 36 11.44 -7.59 -2.37
CA CYS A 36 9.98 -7.56 -2.45
C CYS A 36 9.46 -8.41 -3.63
N ARG A 37 10.11 -8.34 -4.81
CA ARG A 37 9.75 -9.15 -5.97
C ARG A 37 9.95 -10.63 -5.71
N ALA A 38 11.07 -11.00 -5.09
CA ALA A 38 11.35 -12.39 -4.72
C ALA A 38 10.30 -12.94 -3.75
N LEU A 39 9.80 -12.12 -2.82
CA LEU A 39 8.69 -12.50 -1.93
C LEU A 39 7.36 -12.63 -2.68
N LEU A 40 7.03 -11.71 -3.58
CA LEU A 40 5.80 -11.74 -4.36
C LEU A 40 5.71 -12.96 -5.28
N ILE A 41 6.82 -13.38 -5.90
CA ILE A 41 6.88 -14.58 -6.76
C ILE A 41 6.49 -15.86 -6.00
N ARG A 42 6.64 -15.89 -4.67
CA ARG A 42 6.25 -17.04 -3.83
C ARG A 42 4.74 -17.15 -3.65
N ILE A 43 3.98 -16.11 -4.03
CA ILE A 43 2.52 -16.08 -3.96
C ILE A 43 1.97 -16.59 -5.30
N PRO A 44 1.22 -17.72 -5.35
CA PRO A 44 0.79 -18.33 -6.61
C PRO A 44 -0.03 -17.42 -7.52
N GLN A 45 -0.85 -16.54 -6.93
CA GLN A 45 -1.64 -15.54 -7.63
C GLN A 45 -1.60 -14.25 -6.82
N TYR A 46 -0.98 -13.21 -7.37
CA TYR A 46 -0.93 -11.90 -6.73
C TYR A 46 -1.24 -10.78 -7.71
N GLN A 47 -1.72 -9.66 -7.19
CA GLN A 47 -1.87 -8.41 -7.91
C GLN A 47 -1.41 -7.26 -7.02
N VAL A 48 -0.49 -6.43 -7.50
CA VAL A 48 -0.08 -5.21 -6.80
C VAL A 48 -0.88 -4.04 -7.36
N LYS A 49 -1.55 -3.29 -6.50
CA LYS A 49 -2.36 -2.12 -6.88
C LYS A 49 -1.95 -0.90 -6.08
N HIS A 50 -2.08 0.25 -6.71
CA HIS A 50 -2.01 1.51 -6.00
C HIS A 50 -3.37 1.80 -5.35
N CYS A 51 -3.36 2.18 -4.08
CA CYS A 51 -4.56 2.62 -3.38
C CYS A 51 -4.25 3.83 -2.51
N TYR A 52 -5.05 4.87 -2.67
CA TYR A 52 -4.98 6.12 -1.92
C TYR A 52 -5.70 5.96 -0.57
N ARG A 53 -5.06 5.35 0.42
CA ARG A 53 -5.67 5.09 1.73
C ARG A 53 -4.98 5.87 2.84
N GLU A 54 -5.74 6.75 3.49
CA GLU A 54 -5.27 7.56 4.62
C GLU A 54 -4.76 6.71 5.79
N ALA A 55 -5.29 5.49 5.98
CA ALA A 55 -4.80 4.56 6.99
C ALA A 55 -3.32 4.20 6.79
N ASN A 56 -2.90 3.98 5.53
CA ASN A 56 -1.52 3.60 5.22
C ASN A 56 -0.56 4.76 5.49
N ASP A 57 -0.96 5.99 5.14
CA ASP A 57 -0.18 7.20 5.43
C ASP A 57 -0.12 7.50 6.94
N ALA A 58 -1.24 7.34 7.66
CA ALA A 58 -1.28 7.52 9.10
C ALA A 58 -0.35 6.53 9.82
N MET A 59 -0.33 5.26 9.43
CA MET A 59 0.60 4.27 9.98
C MET A 59 2.05 4.61 9.67
N ALA A 60 2.36 5.00 8.43
CA ALA A 60 3.72 5.40 8.05
C ALA A 60 4.20 6.64 8.82
N SER A 61 3.34 7.65 8.97
CA SER A 61 3.61 8.88 9.72
C SER A 61 3.81 8.61 11.21
N CYS A 62 3.01 7.72 11.79
CA CYS A 62 3.19 7.27 13.17
C CYS A 62 4.52 6.53 13.32
N GLY A 63 4.79 5.53 12.47
CA GLY A 63 6.05 4.78 12.50
C GLY A 63 7.29 5.68 12.36
N ALA A 64 7.26 6.68 11.48
CA ALA A 64 8.36 7.63 11.31
C ALA A 64 8.63 8.51 12.55
N LYS A 65 7.65 8.66 13.45
CA LYS A 65 7.76 9.43 14.71
C LYS A 65 8.04 8.53 15.92
N MET A 66 7.97 7.22 15.75
CA MET A 66 8.24 6.28 16.84
C MET A 66 9.72 6.25 17.15
N LYS A 67 10.03 6.07 18.44
CA LYS A 67 11.41 5.97 18.94
C LYS A 67 11.93 4.54 18.96
N ASP A 68 11.03 3.58 18.97
CA ASP A 68 11.35 2.16 18.96
C ASP A 68 11.66 1.71 17.54
N ASP A 69 12.69 0.88 17.37
CA ASP A 69 13.16 0.44 16.05
C ASP A 69 12.17 -0.50 15.34
N PHE A 70 11.33 -1.22 16.09
CA PHE A 70 10.34 -2.15 15.55
C PHE A 70 9.19 -2.38 16.53
N VAL A 71 7.95 -2.19 16.08
CA VAL A 71 6.74 -2.44 16.88
C VAL A 71 5.72 -3.21 16.06
N VAL A 72 5.20 -4.27 16.64
CA VAL A 72 4.09 -5.06 16.09
C VAL A 72 2.85 -4.77 16.92
N PHE A 73 1.75 -4.47 16.25
CA PHE A 73 0.45 -4.29 16.89
C PHE A 73 -0.41 -5.53 16.64
N ASP A 74 -0.83 -6.23 17.70
CA ASP A 74 -1.71 -7.40 17.59
C ASP A 74 -3.15 -7.03 17.18
N SER A 75 -3.50 -5.74 17.28
CA SER A 75 -4.78 -5.17 16.86
C SER A 75 -4.56 -3.77 16.28
N PRO A 76 -5.43 -3.29 15.36
CA PRO A 76 -5.26 -1.96 14.78
C PRO A 76 -5.21 -0.87 15.87
N PRO A 77 -4.19 0.01 15.89
CA PRO A 77 -4.09 1.05 16.89
C PRO A 77 -5.20 2.10 16.75
N ALA A 78 -5.54 2.77 17.85
CA ALA A 78 -6.71 3.65 17.94
C ALA A 78 -6.80 4.71 16.83
N PHE A 79 -5.66 5.21 16.36
CA PHE A 79 -5.58 6.26 15.34
C PHE A 79 -5.94 5.80 13.93
N VAL A 80 -6.00 4.49 13.65
CA VAL A 80 -6.47 3.95 12.35
C VAL A 80 -7.82 3.25 12.43
N LEU A 81 -8.41 3.10 13.62
CA LEU A 81 -9.67 2.35 13.78
C LEU A 81 -10.81 2.91 12.92
N SER A 82 -10.92 4.23 12.80
CA SER A 82 -11.92 4.88 11.94
C SER A 82 -11.72 4.51 10.48
N SER A 83 -10.49 4.58 9.97
CA SER A 83 -10.16 4.24 8.59
C SER A 83 -10.35 2.75 8.31
N VAL A 84 -10.00 1.87 9.25
CA VAL A 84 -10.24 0.42 9.15
C VAL A 84 -11.73 0.10 9.12
N ALA A 85 -12.54 0.77 9.96
CA ALA A 85 -13.98 0.60 9.95
C ALA A 85 -14.63 1.09 8.64
N GLN A 86 -14.14 2.19 8.07
CA GLN A 86 -14.59 2.71 6.79
C GLN A 86 -14.25 1.76 5.63
N ASP A 87 -13.05 1.17 5.65
CA ASP A 87 -12.62 0.19 4.67
C ASP A 87 -13.47 -1.09 4.73
N ALA A 88 -13.73 -1.60 5.94
CA ALA A 88 -14.63 -2.72 6.15
C ALA A 88 -16.08 -2.45 5.69
N ALA A 89 -16.50 -1.19 5.71
CA ALA A 89 -17.79 -0.74 5.21
C ALA A 89 -17.81 -0.46 3.69
N ASN A 90 -16.69 -0.70 2.97
CA ASN A 90 -16.48 -0.36 1.56
C ASN A 90 -16.74 1.12 1.25
N TYR A 91 -16.38 2.02 2.17
CA TYR A 91 -16.58 3.45 1.98
C TYR A 91 -15.56 4.00 0.97
N VAL A 92 -16.04 4.57 -0.14
CA VAL A 92 -15.18 5.19 -1.15
C VAL A 92 -15.11 6.69 -0.92
N TYR A 93 -13.94 7.19 -0.50
CA TYR A 93 -13.67 8.62 -0.46
C TYR A 93 -13.28 9.12 -1.84
N LEU A 94 -14.11 9.99 -2.43
CA LEU A 94 -13.66 10.83 -3.54
C LEU A 94 -12.64 11.82 -2.97
N ARG A 95 -11.35 11.54 -3.15
CA ARG A 95 -10.31 12.54 -2.89
C ARG A 95 -10.57 13.72 -3.83
N ASN A 96 -11.14 14.80 -3.31
CA ASN A 96 -11.16 16.10 -3.97
C ASN A 96 -9.73 16.64 -3.96
N CYS A 97 -8.87 16.07 -4.80
CA CYS A 97 -7.59 16.67 -5.14
C CYS A 97 -7.90 18.05 -5.71
N ARG A 98 -7.57 19.13 -4.98
CA ARG A 98 -7.52 20.48 -5.55
C ARG A 98 -6.37 20.51 -6.55
N GLY A 99 -6.64 20.00 -7.75
CA GLY A 99 -5.66 19.82 -8.82
C GLY A 99 -6.24 18.94 -9.91
N SER A 100 -6.92 19.59 -10.86
CA SER A 100 -7.37 19.06 -12.16
C SER A 100 -8.10 17.70 -12.15
N ALA A 101 -9.42 17.80 -12.34
CA ALA A 101 -10.31 16.69 -12.60
C ALA A 101 -9.74 15.71 -13.64
N HIS A 102 -9.35 14.53 -13.17
CA HIS A 102 -9.40 13.32 -13.99
C HIS A 102 -10.17 12.28 -13.20
N THR A 103 -11.43 12.12 -13.59
CA THR A 103 -12.24 10.95 -13.26
C THR A 103 -11.48 9.73 -13.76
N PHE A 104 -11.05 8.86 -12.85
CA PHE A 104 -10.59 7.53 -13.22
C PHE A 104 -11.72 6.56 -12.89
N GLU A 105 -12.39 6.10 -13.94
CA GLU A 105 -13.30 4.97 -13.89
C GLU A 105 -12.51 3.66 -14.03
N PHE A 106 -12.80 2.74 -13.10
CA PHE A 106 -12.48 1.31 -12.98
C PHE A 106 -11.04 0.86 -12.69
#